data_AF-A0A7X8N1M6-F1
#
_entry.id   AF-A0A7X8N1M6-F1
#
_cell.length_a   1.000
_cell.length_b   1.000
_cell.length_c   1.000
_cell.angle_alpha   90.00
_cell.angle_beta   90.00
_cell.angle_gamma   90.00
#
_symmetry.space_group_name_H-M   'P 1'
#
loop_
_entity.id
_entity.type
_entity.pdbx_description
1 polymer ?
#
loop_
_entity_poly.entity_id
_entity_poly.type
_entity_poly.pdbx_seq_one_letter_code
_entity_poly.pdbx_strand_id
1 'polypeptide(L)' 'MSLDEAKAEDKVETLNTIKVAIDPKIESMTTDLVLDVQETPQGKGLVLLGMKDSDCC' A
#
# COMPACT_ATOMS: atom_id res chain seq x y z
N MET A 1 0.61 -6.09 -5.46
CA MET A 1 -0.16 -6.29 -4.20
C MET A 1 -0.66 -7.72 -4.20
N SER A 2 -0.62 -8.40 -3.05
CA SER A 2 -1.14 -9.77 -2.90
C SER A 2 -2.15 -9.82 -1.75
N LEU A 3 -3.02 -10.83 -1.79
CA LEU A 3 -3.96 -11.17 -0.71
C LEU A 3 -3.47 -12.36 0.14
N ASP A 4 -2.22 -12.78 -0.09
CA ASP A 4 -1.59 -13.85 0.67
C ASP A 4 -1.38 -13.46 2.14
N GLU A 5 -1.17 -14.47 2.98
CA GLU A 5 -0.79 -14.27 4.37
C GLU A 5 0.58 -13.57 4.49
N ALA A 6 0.74 -12.79 5.56
CA ALA A 6 2.01 -12.14 5.88
C ALA A 6 3.11 -13.19 6.13
N LYS A 7 4.30 -12.94 5.61
CA LYS A 7 5.49 -13.74 5.93
C LYS A 7 6.03 -13.38 7.31
N ALA A 8 6.88 -14.24 7.85
CA ALA A 8 7.45 -14.05 9.19
C ALA A 8 8.32 -12.79 9.29
N GLU A 9 8.94 -12.40 8.18
CA GLU A 9 9.77 -11.21 8.04
C GLU A 9 8.99 -9.94 7.67
N ASP A 10 7.71 -10.04 7.32
CA ASP A 10 6.92 -8.86 6.92
C ASP A 10 6.56 -8.01 8.14
N LYS A 11 6.61 -6.69 7.96
CA LYS A 11 6.07 -5.75 8.93
C LYS A 11 4.55 -5.69 8.79
N VAL A 12 3.83 -6.13 9.81
CA VAL A 12 2.37 -6.09 9.82
C VAL A 12 1.88 -4.85 10.54
N GLU A 13 1.13 -4.03 9.84
CA GLU A 13 0.46 -2.85 10.38
C GLU A 13 -1.05 -2.98 10.27
N THR A 14 -1.79 -2.34 11.18
CA THR A 14 -3.25 -2.25 11.08
C THR A 14 -3.64 -0.83 10.76
N LEU A 15 -4.19 -0.62 9.57
CA LEU A 15 -4.60 0.68 9.04
C LEU A 15 -6.10 0.62 8.72
N ASN A 16 -6.89 1.53 9.29
CA ASN A 16 -8.34 1.56 9.06
C ASN A 16 -9.04 0.20 9.31
N THR A 17 -8.58 -0.56 10.31
CA THR A 17 -9.07 -1.91 10.66
C THR A 17 -8.66 -3.03 9.69
N ILE A 18 -7.86 -2.72 8.67
CA ILE A 18 -7.31 -3.69 7.71
C ILE A 18 -5.87 -4.02 8.13
N LYS A 19 -5.51 -5.30 8.06
CA LYS A 19 -4.11 -5.74 8.25
C LYS A 19 -3.35 -5.60 6.93
N VAL A 20 -2.21 -4.95 6.98
CA VAL A 20 -1.32 -4.73 5.83
C VAL A 20 0.04 -5.31 6.18
N ALA A 21 0.55 -6.19 5.33
CA ALA A 21 1.90 -6.73 5.44
C ALA A 21 2.82 -6.01 4.46
N ILE A 22 3.96 -5.52 4.95
CA ILE A 22 4.93 -4.75 4.19
C ILE A 22 6.26 -5.49 4.22
N ASP A 23 6.80 -5.84 3.04
CA ASP A 23 8.15 -6.40 2.93
C ASP A 23 9.16 -5.33 3.42
N PRO A 24 10.06 -5.66 4.37
CA PRO A 24 11.04 -4.71 4.90
C PRO A 24 11.89 -4.03 3.84
N LYS A 25 12.09 -4.67 2.67
CA LYS A 25 12.85 -4.10 1.55
C LYS A 25 12.21 -2.85 0.95
N ILE A 26 10.90 -2.68 1.10
CA ILE A 26 10.13 -1.55 0.55
C ILE A 26 9.48 -0.68 1.62
N GLU A 27 9.76 -0.94 2.91
CA GLU A 27 9.14 -0.22 4.03
C GLU A 27 9.37 1.30 3.93
N SER A 28 10.61 1.72 3.62
CA SER A 28 10.95 3.14 3.48
C SER A 28 10.20 3.83 2.35
N MET A 29 9.90 3.11 1.26
CA MET A 29 9.16 3.63 0.11
C MET A 29 7.64 3.68 0.35
N THR A 30 7.16 2.93 1.35
CA THR A 30 5.73 2.78 1.64
C THR A 30 5.28 3.57 2.87
N THR A 31 6.19 4.27 3.55
CA THR A 31 5.92 5.01 4.79
C THR A 31 4.87 6.11 4.62
N ASP A 32 4.84 6.80 3.47
CA ASP A 32 3.89 7.87 3.17
C ASP A 32 2.90 7.48 2.05
N LEU A 33 2.73 6.16 1.82
CA LEU A 33 1.86 5.64 0.78
C LEU A 33 0.39 5.80 1.19
N VAL A 34 -0.39 6.47 0.35
CA VAL A 34 -1.86 6.55 0.53
C VAL A 34 -2.56 5.75 -0.56
N LEU A 35 -3.36 4.77 -0.13
CA LEU A 35 -4.24 4.00 -1.01
C LEU A 35 -5.69 4.34 -0.71
N ASP A 36 -6.46 4.50 -1.77
CA ASP A 36 -7.90 4.77 -1.70
C ASP A 36 -8.67 3.84 -2.62
N VAL A 37 -9.95 3.63 -2.32
CA VAL A 37 -10.84 2.82 -3.14
C VAL A 37 -11.76 3.76 -3.92
N GLN A 38 -11.58 3.83 -5.23
CA GLN A 38 -12.37 4.71 -6.09
C GLN A 38 -13.10 3.93 -7.17
N GLU A 39 -14.24 4.47 -7.58
CA GLU A 39 -14.98 4.00 -8.75
C GLU A 39 -14.50 4.77 -9.97
N THR A 40 -13.96 4.04 -10.94
CA THR A 40 -13.53 4.58 -12.23
C THR A 40 -14.46 4.09 -13.34
N PRO A 41 -14.40 4.65 -14.55
CA PRO A 41 -15.15 4.10 -15.69
C PRO A 41 -14.84 2.63 -16.01
N GLN A 42 -13.75 2.08 -15.48
CA GLN A 42 -13.34 0.68 -15.61
C GLN A 42 -13.82 -0.21 -14.45
N GLY A 43 -14.49 0.37 -13.45
CA GLY A 43 -14.99 -0.30 -12.25
C GLY A 43 -14.35 0.20 -10.96
N LYS A 44 -14.68 -0.45 -9.85
CA LYS A 44 -14.14 -0.13 -8.53
C LYS A 44 -12.73 -0.71 -8.37
N GLY A 45 -11.76 0.11 -7.97
CA GLY A 45 -10.37 -0.30 -7.82
C GLY A 45 -9.62 0.47 -6.72
N LEU A 46 -8.40 0.02 -6.43
CA LEU A 46 -7.47 0.73 -5.55
C LEU A 46 -6.67 1.76 -6.37
N VAL A 47 -6.58 2.97 -5.85
CA VAL A 47 -5.86 4.10 -6.44
C VAL A 47 -4.76 4.56 -5.49
N LEU A 48 -3.59 4.84 -6.06
CA LEU A 48 -2.45 5.42 -5.36
C LEU A 48 -2.60 6.95 -5.32
N LEU A 49 -2.79 7.53 -4.13
CA LEU A 49 -2.98 8.98 -3.98
C LEU A 49 -1.70 9.74 -3.63
N GLY A 50 -0.69 9.06 -3.09
CA GLY A 50 0.56 9.72 -2.74
C GLY A 50 1.67 8.74 -2.38
N MET A 51 2.90 9.16 -2.69
CA MET A 51 4.18 8.68 -2.18
C MET A 51 4.99 9.95 -1.88
N LYS A 52 5.75 10.02 -0.78
CA LYS A 52 6.66 11.15 -0.54
C LYS A 52 7.66 11.22 -1.69
N ASP A 53 7.73 12.38 -2.33
CA ASP A 53 8.75 12.77 -3.32
C ASP A 53 9.15 11.67 -4.30
N SER A 54 8.21 11.27 -5.16
CA SER A 54 8.63 11.00 -6.54
C SER A 54 8.98 12.32 -7.21
N ASP A 55 10.19 12.81 -6.90
CA ASP A 55 11.03 13.61 -7.79
C ASP A 55 11.37 12.75 -9.04
N CYS A 56 10.32 12.32 -9.76
CA CYS A 56 10.41 11.47 -10.93
C CYS A 56 10.22 12.36 -12.16
N CYS A 57 11.32 13.02 -12.53
CA CYS A 57 11.67 13.41 -13.90
C CYS A 57 12.93 12.63 -14.30
#